data_AF-A0A7S2RPN8-F1
#
_entry.id   AF-A0A7S2RPN8-F1
#
_cell.length_a   1.000
_cell.length_b   1.000
_cell.length_c   1.000
_cell.angle_alpha   90.00
_cell.angle_beta   90.00
_cell.angle_gamma   90.00
#
_symmetry.space_group_name_H-M   'P 1'
#
loop_
_entity.id
_entity.type
_entity.pdbx_description
1 polymer ?
#
loop_
_entity_poly.entity_id
_entity_poly.type
_entity_poly.pdbx_seq_one_letter_code
_entity_poly.pdbx_strand_id
1 'polypeptide(L)'
;RKRHLRLNVAASQSDEALLRFLPSLESALATTGRETTSLFLQLKELRRARTARGQEPSPEVEDTAEAEASLWRKLTVVSVTSLISAYYGLHLLHLVLRTQMHIIAREEVAREGRPVEEAVLETQTRAALLSSTYKYILGAGFSELLSAVREASDAALQECRHNGRITATKLRDILKDITSKVEAQGVATLIRFVVPPEAEAGTEASDAEQLEGPGRRLLNETWDVVESP
;
A
#
# COMPACT_ATOMS: atom_id res chain seq x y z
N ARG A 1 -35.68 -9.03 -1.66
CA ARG A 1 -35.45 -8.30 -2.95
C ARG A 1 -34.77 -6.93 -2.74
N LYS A 2 -35.29 -6.04 -1.88
CA LYS A 2 -34.67 -4.72 -1.59
C LYS A 2 -33.26 -4.79 -0.99
N ARG A 3 -33.02 -5.68 -0.02
CA ARG A 3 -31.69 -5.91 0.58
C ARG A 3 -30.63 -6.31 -0.47
N HIS A 4 -30.95 -7.25 -1.35
CA HIS A 4 -30.03 -7.72 -2.39
C HIS A 4 -29.69 -6.62 -3.40
N LEU A 5 -30.68 -5.81 -3.81
CA LEU A 5 -30.45 -4.65 -4.68
C LEU A 5 -29.47 -3.66 -4.04
N ARG A 6 -29.65 -3.33 -2.76
CA ARG A 6 -28.79 -2.37 -2.05
C ARG A 6 -27.37 -2.89 -1.81
N LEU A 7 -27.21 -4.18 -1.54
CA LEU A 7 -25.87 -4.79 -1.47
C LEU A 7 -25.16 -4.75 -2.83
N ASN A 8 -25.88 -4.95 -3.93
CA ASN A 8 -25.31 -4.82 -5.28
C ASN A 8 -24.94 -3.36 -5.60
N VAL A 9 -25.73 -2.38 -5.14
CA VAL A 9 -25.39 -0.96 -5.25
C VAL A 9 -24.14 -0.63 -4.42
N ALA A 10 -24.03 -1.16 -3.20
CA ALA A 10 -22.85 -0.97 -2.35
C ALA A 10 -21.57 -1.53 -2.99
N ALA A 11 -21.66 -2.70 -3.64
CA ALA A 11 -20.55 -3.27 -4.40
C ALA A 11 -20.15 -2.39 -5.60
N SER A 12 -21.12 -1.90 -6.38
CA SER A 12 -20.82 -0.96 -7.47
C SER A 12 -20.20 0.34 -6.98
N GLN A 13 -20.63 0.84 -5.82
CA GLN A 13 -20.08 2.04 -5.20
C GLN A 13 -18.67 1.82 -4.66
N SER A 14 -18.35 0.62 -4.13
CA SER A 14 -16.98 0.31 -3.74
C SER A 14 -16.04 0.25 -4.94
N ASP A 15 -16.48 -0.30 -6.07
CA ASP A 15 -15.67 -0.37 -7.28
C ASP A 15 -15.41 1.04 -7.85
N GLU A 16 -16.43 1.89 -7.89
CA GLU A 16 -16.28 3.29 -8.32
C GLU A 16 -15.39 4.10 -7.37
N ALA A 17 -15.57 3.93 -6.06
CA ALA A 17 -14.73 4.61 -5.07
C ALA A 17 -13.28 4.15 -5.14
N LEU A 18 -13.02 2.86 -5.41
CA LEU A 18 -11.66 2.34 -5.61
C LEU A 18 -10.95 3.06 -6.76
N LEU A 19 -11.64 3.25 -7.90
CA LEU A 19 -11.09 3.99 -9.05
C LEU A 19 -10.75 5.45 -8.67
N ARG A 20 -11.53 6.07 -7.80
CA ARG A 20 -11.28 7.44 -7.32
C ARG A 20 -10.08 7.54 -6.37
N PHE A 21 -9.68 6.44 -5.73
CA PHE A 21 -8.49 6.40 -4.88
C PHE A 21 -7.20 6.09 -5.64
N LEU A 22 -7.27 5.61 -6.89
CA LEU A 22 -6.08 5.32 -7.69
C LEU A 22 -5.09 6.51 -7.79
N PRO A 23 -5.52 7.76 -8.03
CA PRO A 23 -4.60 8.90 -8.05
C PRO A 23 -3.89 9.12 -6.71
N SER A 24 -4.57 8.85 -5.59
CA SER A 24 -3.96 8.97 -4.26
C SER A 24 -2.95 7.85 -3.99
N LEU A 25 -3.23 6.63 -4.46
CA LEU A 25 -2.28 5.52 -4.40
C LEU A 25 -1.05 5.79 -5.28
N GLU A 26 -1.26 6.32 -6.49
CA GLU A 26 -0.17 6.78 -7.37
C GLU A 26 0.65 7.89 -6.72
N SER A 27 0.01 8.84 -6.04
CA SER A 27 0.68 9.90 -5.29
C SER A 27 1.52 9.34 -4.14
N ALA A 28 1.02 8.34 -3.42
CA ALA A 28 1.76 7.65 -2.37
C ALA A 28 3.00 6.89 -2.91
N LEU A 29 2.91 6.38 -4.15
CA LEU A 29 4.02 5.76 -4.89
C LEU A 29 4.95 6.78 -5.59
N ALA A 30 4.63 8.07 -5.60
CA ALA A 30 5.43 9.06 -6.33
C ALA A 30 6.88 9.16 -5.81
N THR A 31 7.13 8.79 -4.56
CA THR A 31 8.47 8.71 -3.97
C THR A 31 9.34 7.66 -4.68
N THR A 32 8.84 6.44 -4.88
CA THR A 32 9.56 5.38 -5.60
C THR A 32 9.71 5.73 -7.08
N GLY A 33 8.72 6.38 -7.69
CA GLY A 33 8.82 6.88 -9.08
C GLY A 33 9.91 7.92 -9.28
N ARG A 34 10.03 8.89 -8.36
CA ARG A 34 11.11 9.90 -8.38
C ARG A 34 12.49 9.26 -8.19
N GLU A 35 12.60 8.31 -7.27
CA GLU A 35 13.85 7.60 -7.02
C GLU A 35 14.27 6.75 -8.23
N THR A 36 13.34 6.02 -8.84
CA THR A 36 13.56 5.27 -10.09
C THR A 36 14.11 6.17 -11.19
N THR A 37 13.50 7.35 -11.37
CA THR A 37 13.93 8.34 -12.36
C THR A 37 15.34 8.85 -12.07
N SER A 38 15.63 9.17 -10.81
CA SER A 38 16.96 9.64 -10.38
C SER A 38 18.04 8.59 -10.64
N LEU A 39 17.80 7.33 -10.27
CA LEU A 39 18.73 6.22 -10.50
C LEU A 39 18.97 5.97 -12.00
N PHE A 40 17.93 6.09 -12.81
CA PHE A 40 18.05 5.97 -14.27
C PHE A 40 18.90 7.08 -14.88
N LEU A 41 18.76 8.32 -14.40
CA LEU A 41 19.59 9.45 -14.85
C LEU A 41 21.06 9.25 -14.46
N GLN A 42 21.33 8.81 -13.24
CA GLN A 42 22.69 8.49 -12.78
C GLN A 42 23.34 7.38 -13.64
N LEU A 43 22.58 6.32 -13.97
CA LEU A 43 23.04 5.27 -14.90
C LEU A 43 23.38 5.83 -16.29
N LYS A 44 22.54 6.75 -16.80
CA LYS A 44 22.76 7.37 -18.10
C LYS A 44 24.01 8.26 -18.11
N GLU A 45 24.24 9.02 -17.04
CA GLU A 45 25.43 9.86 -16.87
C GLU A 45 26.70 9.02 -16.77
N LEU A 46 26.68 7.96 -15.96
CA LEU A 46 27.80 7.03 -15.81
C LEU A 46 28.19 6.40 -17.15
N ARG A 47 27.20 5.94 -17.93
CA ARG A 47 27.43 5.39 -19.27
C ARG A 47 28.00 6.41 -20.24
N ARG A 48 27.51 7.66 -20.22
CA ARG A 48 28.04 8.74 -21.07
C ARG A 48 29.49 9.07 -20.72
N ALA A 49 29.81 9.17 -19.43
CA ALA A 49 31.17 9.42 -18.95
C ALA A 49 32.12 8.29 -19.39
N ARG A 50 31.67 7.03 -19.33
CA ARG A 50 32.43 5.87 -19.81
C ARG A 50 32.71 5.94 -21.31
N THR A 51 31.71 6.27 -22.13
CA THR A 51 31.91 6.43 -23.58
C THR A 51 32.86 7.59 -23.91
N ALA A 52 32.82 8.68 -23.12
CA ALA A 52 33.67 9.85 -23.33
C ALA A 52 35.15 9.63 -22.93
N ARG A 53 35.43 8.74 -21.95
CA ARG A 53 36.81 8.43 -21.51
C ARG A 53 37.55 7.42 -22.40
N GLY A 54 36.86 6.72 -23.30
CA GLY A 54 37.47 5.66 -24.11
C GLY A 54 37.70 4.36 -23.32
N GLN A 55 37.85 3.23 -24.04
CA GLN A 55 38.09 1.90 -23.46
C GLN A 55 39.59 1.69 -23.13
N GLU A 56 40.21 2.58 -22.35
CA GLU A 56 41.53 2.28 -21.81
C GLU A 56 41.40 1.43 -20.54
N PRO A 57 42.08 0.28 -20.43
CA PRO A 57 42.05 -0.57 -19.25
C PRO A 57 42.82 0.10 -18.11
N SER A 58 42.13 0.98 -17.39
CA SER A 58 42.58 1.63 -16.16
C SER A 58 41.85 1.01 -14.96
N PRO A 59 42.45 0.96 -13.76
CA PRO A 59 41.76 0.57 -12.52
C PRO A 59 40.45 1.34 -12.26
N GLU A 60 40.28 2.55 -12.81
CA GLU A 60 39.02 3.30 -12.76
C GLU A 60 37.85 2.60 -13.48
N VAL A 61 38.12 1.63 -14.37
CA VAL A 61 37.09 0.87 -15.10
C VAL A 61 36.40 -0.16 -14.21
N GLU A 62 37.11 -0.72 -13.22
CA GLU A 62 36.51 -1.64 -12.24
C GLU A 62 35.60 -0.87 -11.27
N ASP A 63 36.05 0.28 -10.76
CA ASP A 63 35.25 1.17 -9.91
C ASP A 63 33.95 1.64 -10.59
N THR A 64 34.01 1.91 -11.91
CA THR A 64 32.80 2.32 -12.67
C THR A 64 31.85 1.16 -12.94
N ALA A 65 32.35 -0.07 -13.12
CA ALA A 65 31.52 -1.26 -13.29
C ALA A 65 30.79 -1.64 -12.00
N GLU A 66 31.47 -1.53 -10.85
CA GLU A 66 30.85 -1.74 -9.53
C GLU A 66 29.80 -0.67 -9.22
N ALA A 67 30.10 0.59 -9.54
CA ALA A 67 29.13 1.68 -9.40
C ALA A 67 27.89 1.47 -10.27
N GLU A 68 28.05 1.06 -11.54
CA GLU A 68 26.92 0.74 -12.42
C GLU A 68 26.10 -0.44 -11.89
N ALA A 69 26.76 -1.51 -11.45
CA ALA A 69 26.10 -2.68 -10.87
C ALA A 69 25.30 -2.33 -9.60
N SER A 70 25.85 -1.46 -8.75
CA SER A 70 25.18 -0.96 -7.54
C SER A 70 23.92 -0.16 -7.88
N LEU A 71 23.99 0.72 -8.90
CA LEU A 71 22.82 1.47 -9.38
C LEU A 71 21.74 0.55 -9.96
N TRP A 72 22.11 -0.48 -10.73
CA TRP A 72 21.16 -1.48 -11.23
C TRP A 72 20.49 -2.27 -10.11
N ARG A 73 21.25 -2.63 -9.06
CA ARG A 73 20.68 -3.29 -7.87
C ARG A 73 19.63 -2.40 -7.22
N LYS A 74 19.99 -1.14 -6.91
CA LYS A 74 19.06 -0.16 -6.33
C LYS A 74 17.80 0.01 -7.19
N LEU A 75 17.98 0.15 -8.50
CA LEU A 75 16.87 0.32 -9.44
C LEU A 75 15.94 -0.90 -9.46
N THR A 76 16.50 -2.10 -9.35
CA THR A 76 15.73 -3.35 -9.30
C THR A 76 14.91 -3.41 -8.01
N VAL A 77 15.52 -3.12 -6.86
CA VAL A 77 14.85 -3.08 -5.56
C VAL A 77 13.71 -2.06 -5.56
N VAL A 78 13.95 -0.83 -6.03
CA VAL A 78 12.91 0.22 -6.10
C VAL A 78 11.76 -0.19 -7.02
N SER A 79 12.07 -0.74 -8.20
CA SER A 79 11.06 -1.18 -9.17
C SER A 79 10.18 -2.30 -8.60
N VAL A 80 10.78 -3.30 -7.98
CA VAL A 80 10.06 -4.42 -7.36
C VAL A 80 9.25 -3.95 -6.16
N THR A 81 9.83 -3.07 -5.33
CA THR A 81 9.12 -2.43 -4.20
C THR A 81 7.86 -1.73 -4.69
N SER A 82 7.98 -0.88 -5.72
CA SER A 82 6.86 -0.13 -6.27
C SER A 82 5.75 -1.06 -6.80
N LEU A 83 6.11 -2.15 -7.49
CA LEU A 83 5.15 -3.11 -8.01
C LEU A 83 4.40 -3.85 -6.89
N ILE A 84 5.13 -4.36 -5.90
CA ILE A 84 4.55 -5.16 -4.82
C ILE A 84 3.73 -4.27 -3.87
N SER A 85 4.21 -3.07 -3.53
CA SER A 85 3.44 -2.11 -2.73
C SER A 85 2.18 -1.63 -3.45
N ALA A 86 2.22 -1.43 -4.77
CA ALA A 86 1.01 -1.13 -5.55
C ALA A 86 -0.01 -2.29 -5.48
N TYR A 87 0.47 -3.53 -5.59
CA TYR A 87 -0.36 -4.73 -5.47
C TYR A 87 -1.03 -4.82 -4.09
N TYR A 88 -0.25 -4.79 -3.01
CA TYR A 88 -0.80 -4.83 -1.64
C TYR A 88 -1.70 -3.63 -1.34
N GLY A 89 -1.26 -2.42 -1.69
CA GLY A 89 -2.03 -1.19 -1.47
C GLY A 89 -3.41 -1.25 -2.11
N LEU A 90 -3.49 -1.70 -3.37
CA LEU A 90 -4.77 -1.84 -4.07
C LEU A 90 -5.68 -2.88 -3.40
N HIS A 91 -5.14 -4.04 -3.01
CA HIS A 91 -5.94 -5.12 -2.41
C HIS A 91 -6.41 -4.77 -1.00
N LEU A 92 -5.55 -4.19 -0.17
CA LEU A 92 -5.89 -3.73 1.17
C LEU A 92 -6.94 -2.63 1.12
N LEU A 93 -6.74 -1.64 0.24
CA LEU A 93 -7.70 -0.56 0.03
C LEU A 93 -9.07 -1.10 -0.41
N HIS A 94 -9.09 -2.01 -1.38
CA HIS A 94 -10.34 -2.64 -1.85
C HIS A 94 -11.02 -3.45 -0.74
N LEU A 95 -10.27 -4.23 0.04
CA LEU A 95 -10.81 -5.02 1.15
C LEU A 95 -11.50 -4.13 2.20
N VAL A 96 -10.80 -3.09 2.66
CA VAL A 96 -11.34 -2.16 3.67
C VAL A 96 -12.54 -1.40 3.12
N LEU A 97 -12.45 -0.89 1.90
CA LEU A 97 -13.55 -0.17 1.24
C LEU A 97 -14.79 -1.01 1.06
N ARG A 98 -14.62 -2.25 0.58
CA ARG A 98 -15.74 -3.17 0.44
C ARG A 98 -16.39 -3.45 1.80
N THR A 99 -15.58 -3.69 2.83
CA THR A 99 -16.05 -3.95 4.20
C THR A 99 -16.85 -2.77 4.75
N GLN A 100 -16.27 -1.57 4.73
CA GLN A 100 -16.92 -0.35 5.23
C GLN A 100 -18.22 -0.04 4.47
N MET A 101 -18.21 -0.16 3.14
CA MET A 101 -19.41 0.08 2.33
C MET A 101 -20.53 -0.92 2.64
N HIS A 102 -20.20 -2.19 2.89
CA HIS A 102 -21.20 -3.20 3.27
C HIS A 102 -21.74 -2.98 4.69
N ILE A 103 -20.89 -2.61 5.64
CA ILE A 103 -21.30 -2.25 7.02
C ILE A 103 -22.24 -1.04 6.97
N ILE A 104 -21.85 0.03 6.29
CA ILE A 104 -22.66 1.25 6.14
C ILE A 104 -24.00 0.92 5.45
N ALA A 105 -23.98 0.16 4.35
CA ALA A 105 -25.20 -0.24 3.64
C ALA A 105 -26.13 -1.09 4.51
N ARG A 106 -25.58 -1.99 5.34
CA ARG A 106 -26.36 -2.79 6.29
C ARG A 106 -27.05 -1.90 7.32
N GLU A 107 -26.32 -0.94 7.89
CA GLU A 107 -26.92 0.03 8.81
C GLU A 107 -28.04 0.81 8.12
N GLU A 108 -27.86 1.26 6.88
CA GLU A 108 -28.91 1.92 6.08
C GLU A 108 -30.15 1.05 5.81
N VAL A 109 -30.01 -0.29 5.76
CA VAL A 109 -31.15 -1.22 5.65
C VAL A 109 -31.82 -1.47 6.99
N ALA A 110 -31.05 -1.67 8.07
CA ALA A 110 -31.59 -1.87 9.43
C ALA A 110 -32.38 -0.65 9.94
N ARG A 111 -32.21 0.49 9.26
CA ARG A 111 -32.91 1.76 9.47
C ARG A 111 -34.30 1.84 8.82
N GLU A 112 -34.64 0.99 7.85
CA GLU A 112 -36.00 0.93 7.28
C GLU A 112 -36.99 0.41 8.34
N GLY A 113 -37.49 1.30 9.21
CA GLY A 113 -38.50 0.99 10.23
C GLY A 113 -38.30 1.63 11.61
N ARG A 114 -37.25 2.44 11.83
CA ARG A 114 -36.98 3.12 13.12
C ARG A 114 -37.25 4.63 13.04
N PRO A 115 -37.66 5.29 14.16
CA PRO A 115 -37.88 6.73 14.21
C PRO A 115 -36.59 7.52 13.91
N VAL A 116 -36.77 8.72 13.31
CA VAL A 116 -35.71 9.54 12.70
C VAL A 116 -34.66 10.05 13.70
N GLU A 117 -35.02 10.20 14.97
CA GLU A 117 -34.18 10.84 16.01
C GLU A 117 -33.03 9.97 16.55
N GLU A 118 -33.08 8.64 16.40
CA GLU A 118 -32.05 7.74 16.99
C GLU A 118 -30.97 7.29 16.00
N ALA A 119 -31.09 7.62 14.72
CA ALA A 119 -30.55 6.72 13.69
C ALA A 119 -29.69 7.38 12.61
N VAL A 120 -29.42 8.68 12.64
CA VAL A 120 -28.60 9.29 11.58
C VAL A 120 -27.12 9.05 11.86
N LEU A 121 -26.48 8.12 11.14
CA LEU A 121 -25.04 8.30 10.87
C LEU A 121 -24.94 9.57 10.02
N GLU A 122 -24.69 10.69 10.69
CA GLU A 122 -24.64 11.99 10.05
C GLU A 122 -23.64 11.94 8.90
N THR A 123 -23.96 12.65 7.82
CA THR A 123 -23.07 12.74 6.66
C THR A 123 -21.66 13.14 7.09
N GLN A 124 -21.56 13.98 8.12
CA GLN A 124 -20.29 14.38 8.74
C GLN A 124 -19.59 13.20 9.43
N THR A 125 -20.27 12.41 10.26
CA THR A 125 -19.70 11.21 10.90
C THR A 125 -19.23 10.19 9.87
N ARG A 126 -20.00 9.99 8.78
CA ARG A 126 -19.61 9.11 7.67
C ARG A 126 -18.36 9.60 6.96
N ALA A 127 -18.31 10.89 6.65
CA ALA A 127 -17.14 11.50 6.02
C ALA A 127 -15.90 11.41 6.93
N ALA A 128 -16.05 11.65 8.23
CA ALA A 128 -14.97 11.52 9.21
C ALA A 128 -14.45 10.08 9.32
N LEU A 129 -15.35 9.09 9.37
CA LEU A 129 -15.01 7.66 9.39
C LEU A 129 -14.17 7.25 8.18
N LEU A 130 -14.66 7.57 6.97
CA LEU A 130 -13.97 7.23 5.73
C LEU A 130 -12.65 8.01 5.63
N SER A 131 -12.68 9.32 5.88
CA SER A 131 -11.50 10.19 5.78
C SER A 131 -10.37 9.74 6.71
N SER A 132 -10.66 9.48 7.99
CA SER A 132 -9.64 9.01 8.95
C SER A 132 -9.02 7.68 8.51
N THR A 133 -9.84 6.73 8.06
CA THR A 133 -9.39 5.43 7.57
C THR A 133 -8.47 5.55 6.37
N TYR A 134 -8.92 6.22 5.30
CA TYR A 134 -8.15 6.29 4.05
C TYR A 134 -6.96 7.24 4.12
N LYS A 135 -7.01 8.26 4.98
CA LYS A 135 -5.85 9.11 5.29
C LYS A 135 -4.72 8.30 5.90
N TYR A 136 -5.03 7.37 6.81
CA TYR A 136 -4.02 6.47 7.37
C TYR A 136 -3.50 5.47 6.31
N ILE A 137 -4.41 4.74 5.65
CA ILE A 137 -4.07 3.72 4.65
C ILE A 137 -3.17 4.29 3.56
N LEU A 138 -3.48 5.47 3.02
CA LEU A 138 -2.72 6.11 1.93
C LEU A 138 -1.56 6.99 2.42
N GLY A 139 -1.40 7.14 3.74
CA GLY A 139 -0.37 7.95 4.38
C GLY A 139 0.63 7.08 5.12
N ALA A 140 0.52 7.08 6.46
CA ALA A 140 1.46 6.37 7.34
C ALA A 140 1.45 4.85 7.10
N GLY A 141 0.26 4.24 6.95
CA GLY A 141 0.13 2.81 6.68
C GLY A 141 0.81 2.39 5.38
N PHE A 142 0.62 3.16 4.30
CA PHE A 142 1.31 2.90 3.03
C PHE A 142 2.83 3.09 3.12
N SER A 143 3.28 4.07 3.90
CA SER A 143 4.70 4.34 4.10
C SER A 143 5.39 3.18 4.84
N GLU A 144 4.71 2.61 5.84
CA GLU A 144 5.19 1.42 6.55
C GLU A 144 5.21 0.19 5.63
N LEU A 145 4.16 0.00 4.82
CA LEU A 145 4.11 -1.05 3.79
C LEU A 145 5.28 -0.91 2.79
N LEU A 146 5.56 0.29 2.31
CA LEU A 146 6.69 0.56 1.41
C LEU A 146 8.03 0.17 2.05
N SER A 147 8.24 0.50 3.33
CA SER A 147 9.47 0.14 4.05
C SER A 147 9.60 -1.37 4.18
N ALA A 148 8.54 -2.05 4.64
CA ALA A 148 8.54 -3.50 4.83
C ALA A 148 8.78 -4.26 3.52
N VAL A 149 8.11 -3.84 2.43
CA VAL A 149 8.29 -4.43 1.09
C VAL A 149 9.70 -4.15 0.57
N ARG A 150 10.26 -2.96 0.81
CA ARG A 150 11.62 -2.61 0.39
C ARG A 150 12.66 -3.49 1.07
N GLU A 151 12.57 -3.65 2.38
CA GLU A 151 13.46 -4.51 3.16
C GLU A 151 13.40 -5.97 2.68
N ALA A 152 12.18 -6.48 2.48
CA ALA A 152 11.98 -7.83 1.95
C ALA A 152 12.54 -7.98 0.51
N SER A 153 12.34 -6.97 -0.34
CA SER A 153 12.83 -6.94 -1.72
C SER A 153 14.36 -6.92 -1.77
N ASP A 154 15.00 -6.08 -0.95
CA ASP A 154 16.47 -6.00 -0.89
C ASP A 154 17.07 -7.34 -0.46
N ALA A 155 16.51 -7.96 0.59
CA ALA A 155 16.95 -9.26 1.08
C ALA A 155 16.77 -10.37 0.03
N ALA A 156 15.63 -10.40 -0.68
CA ALA A 156 15.34 -11.43 -1.69
C ALA A 156 16.17 -11.26 -2.98
N LEU A 157 16.56 -10.03 -3.31
CA LEU A 157 17.30 -9.70 -4.53
C LEU A 157 18.82 -9.64 -4.32
N GLN A 158 19.32 -9.76 -3.09
CA GLN A 158 20.75 -9.67 -2.78
C GLN A 158 21.60 -10.66 -3.60
N GLU A 159 21.10 -11.87 -3.82
CA GLU A 159 21.78 -12.93 -4.60
C GLU A 159 21.57 -12.82 -6.12
N CYS A 160 20.72 -11.89 -6.58
CA CYS A 160 20.45 -11.73 -8.00
C CYS A 160 21.55 -10.90 -8.67
N ARG A 161 22.21 -11.50 -9.68
CA ARG A 161 23.15 -10.79 -10.54
C ARG A 161 22.39 -9.85 -11.49
N HIS A 162 22.83 -8.59 -11.60
CA HIS A 162 22.20 -7.56 -12.43
C HIS A 162 22.11 -7.91 -13.94
N ASN A 163 22.99 -8.79 -14.44
CA ASN A 163 22.98 -9.28 -15.84
C ASN A 163 22.62 -10.77 -15.96
N GLY A 164 22.07 -11.37 -14.90
CA GLY A 164 21.67 -12.78 -14.91
C GLY A 164 20.34 -12.97 -15.63
N ARG A 165 20.24 -13.98 -16.49
CA ARG A 165 18.94 -14.42 -17.01
C ARG A 165 18.13 -15.04 -15.86
N ILE A 166 17.01 -14.42 -15.51
CA ILE A 166 16.09 -14.95 -14.51
C ILE A 166 15.03 -15.78 -15.22
N THR A 167 14.85 -17.04 -14.79
CA THR A 167 13.76 -17.89 -15.28
C THR A 167 12.44 -17.48 -14.63
N ALA A 168 11.31 -17.78 -15.27
CA ALA A 168 9.99 -17.54 -14.67
C ALA A 168 9.81 -18.24 -13.32
N THR A 169 10.39 -19.44 -13.16
CA THR A 169 10.38 -20.17 -11.88
C THR A 169 11.14 -19.41 -10.79
N LYS A 170 12.36 -18.97 -11.07
CA LYS A 170 13.15 -18.20 -10.11
C LYS A 170 12.49 -16.87 -9.76
N LEU A 171 11.91 -16.16 -10.74
CA LEU A 171 11.16 -14.93 -10.49
C LEU A 171 9.99 -15.17 -9.54
N ARG A 172 9.19 -16.22 -9.80
CA ARG A 172 8.08 -16.60 -8.91
C ARG A 172 8.57 -16.93 -7.50
N ASP A 173 9.68 -17.65 -7.37
CA ASP A 173 10.21 -18.04 -6.07
C ASP A 173 10.74 -16.81 -5.30
N ILE A 174 11.36 -15.83 -5.99
CA ILE A 174 11.72 -14.52 -5.41
C ILE A 174 10.47 -13.78 -4.94
N LEU A 175 9.43 -13.69 -5.77
CA LEU A 175 8.20 -13.00 -5.38
C LEU A 175 7.54 -13.66 -4.17
N LYS A 176 7.55 -15.00 -4.10
CA LYS A 176 7.07 -15.75 -2.92
C LYS A 176 7.90 -15.50 -1.67
N ASP A 177 9.21 -15.39 -1.79
CA ASP A 177 10.08 -15.05 -0.67
C ASP A 177 9.77 -13.64 -0.14
N ILE A 178 9.59 -12.67 -1.04
CA ILE A 178 9.20 -11.31 -0.66
C ILE A 178 7.84 -11.32 0.06
N THR A 179 6.81 -11.96 -0.51
CA THR A 179 5.49 -12.01 0.13
C THR A 179 5.55 -12.72 1.48
N SER A 180 6.29 -13.82 1.59
CA SER A 180 6.44 -14.57 2.85
C SER A 180 7.12 -13.73 3.94
N LYS A 181 8.09 -12.89 3.58
CA LYS A 181 8.76 -11.96 4.51
C LYS A 181 7.84 -10.82 4.94
N VAL A 182 7.06 -10.26 4.01
CA VAL A 182 6.06 -9.22 4.31
C VAL A 182 4.93 -9.76 5.20
N GLU A 183 4.57 -11.03 5.02
CA GLU A 183 3.47 -11.73 5.71
C GLU A 183 3.95 -12.62 6.87
N ALA A 184 5.19 -12.46 7.34
CA ALA A 184 5.86 -13.43 8.22
C ALA A 184 5.14 -13.70 9.57
N GLN A 185 4.25 -12.80 10.03
CA GLN A 185 3.40 -13.02 11.23
C GLN A 185 1.91 -13.13 10.89
N GLY A 186 1.58 -13.50 9.65
CA GLY A 186 0.22 -13.74 9.17
C GLY A 186 -0.59 -12.46 8.96
N VAL A 187 -1.92 -12.59 8.99
CA VAL A 187 -2.88 -11.49 8.74
C VAL A 187 -2.63 -10.31 9.67
N ALA A 188 -2.22 -10.56 10.92
CA ALA A 188 -1.84 -9.53 11.90
C ALA A 188 -0.76 -8.57 11.37
N THR A 189 0.17 -9.04 10.54
CA THR A 189 1.20 -8.19 9.93
C THR A 189 0.66 -7.28 8.83
N LEU A 190 -0.40 -7.68 8.13
CA LEU A 190 -1.01 -6.87 7.08
C LEU A 190 -1.98 -5.83 7.66
N ILE A 191 -2.62 -6.15 8.79
CA ILE A 191 -3.56 -5.27 9.49
C ILE A 191 -2.89 -3.97 9.93
N ARG A 192 -1.62 -4.00 10.37
CA ARG A 192 -0.88 -2.79 10.77
C ARG A 192 -0.78 -1.74 9.67
N PHE A 193 -0.89 -2.13 8.39
CA PHE A 193 -0.84 -1.18 7.27
C PHE A 193 -2.19 -0.49 7.02
N VAL A 194 -3.27 -0.99 7.63
CA VAL A 194 -4.64 -0.48 7.43
C VAL A 194 -5.30 0.04 8.69
N VAL A 195 -4.89 -0.46 9.86
CA VAL A 195 -5.38 -0.02 11.16
C VAL A 195 -4.31 0.84 11.82
N PRO A 196 -4.60 2.12 12.13
CA PRO A 196 -3.66 2.96 12.86
C PRO A 196 -3.38 2.35 14.24
N PRO A 197 -2.12 2.39 14.73
CA PRO A 197 -1.82 1.99 16.09
C PRO A 197 -2.60 2.88 17.07
N GLU A 198 -3.01 2.30 18.20
CA GLU A 198 -3.58 3.08 19.30
C GLU A 198 -2.54 4.14 19.73
N ALA A 199 -2.96 5.39 19.89
CA ALA A 199 -2.02 6.44 20.25
C ALA A 199 -1.40 6.13 21.62
N GLU A 200 -0.07 6.00 21.65
CA GLU A 200 0.65 5.97 22.92
C GLU A 200 0.43 7.32 23.65
N ALA A 201 0.29 7.25 24.97
CA ALA A 201 0.04 8.40 25.82
C ALA A 201 1.05 9.54 25.56
N GLY A 202 0.60 10.61 24.90
CA GLY A 202 1.42 11.79 24.57
C GLY A 202 1.51 12.13 23.08
N THR A 203 0.99 11.29 22.19
CA THR A 203 0.89 11.60 20.75
C THR A 203 -0.44 12.29 20.44
N GLU A 204 -0.46 13.24 19.49
CA GLU A 204 -1.72 13.86 19.04
C GLU A 204 -2.72 12.76 18.62
N ALA A 205 -3.90 12.77 19.23
CA ALA A 205 -4.93 11.76 18.99
C ALA A 205 -5.24 11.67 17.49
N SER A 206 -5.23 10.46 16.94
CA SER A 206 -5.57 10.21 15.55
C SER A 206 -6.98 10.74 15.25
N ASP A 207 -7.24 11.21 14.01
CA ASP A 207 -8.60 11.59 13.58
C ASP A 207 -9.63 10.46 13.82
N ALA A 208 -9.17 9.20 13.90
CA ALA A 208 -9.97 8.02 14.23
C ALA A 208 -10.31 7.87 15.72
N GLU A 209 -9.51 8.47 16.62
CA GLU A 209 -9.78 8.52 18.08
C GLU A 209 -10.75 9.63 18.44
N GLN A 210 -10.88 10.65 17.57
CA GLN A 210 -11.86 11.72 17.69
C GLN A 210 -13.27 11.29 17.22
N LEU A 211 -13.40 10.10 16.62
CA LEU A 211 -14.71 9.53 16.29
C LEU A 211 -15.41 9.10 17.57
N GLU A 212 -16.58 9.67 17.83
CA GLU A 212 -17.44 9.28 18.93
C GLU A 212 -18.69 8.51 18.46
N GLY A 213 -19.30 7.78 19.40
CA GLY A 213 -20.60 7.16 19.25
C GLY A 213 -20.71 6.22 18.02
N PRO A 214 -21.67 6.43 17.12
CA PRO A 214 -21.89 5.56 15.96
C PRO A 214 -20.67 5.38 15.04
N GLY A 215 -19.82 6.41 14.89
CA GLY A 215 -18.64 6.35 14.02
C GLY A 215 -17.60 5.36 14.54
N ARG A 216 -17.28 5.42 15.84
CA ARG A 216 -16.34 4.50 16.48
C ARG A 216 -16.83 3.06 16.44
N ARG A 217 -18.13 2.84 16.66
CA ARG A 217 -18.72 1.49 16.59
C ARG A 217 -18.53 0.85 15.21
N LEU A 218 -18.79 1.58 14.13
CA LEU A 218 -18.62 1.06 12.77
C LEU A 218 -17.15 0.85 12.42
N LEU A 219 -16.27 1.70 12.95
CA LEU A 219 -14.83 1.54 12.79
C LEU A 219 -14.34 0.25 13.45
N ASN A 220 -14.70 0.02 14.72
CA ASN A 220 -14.35 -1.20 15.44
C ASN A 220 -14.90 -2.45 14.72
N GLU A 221 -16.16 -2.40 14.27
CA GLU A 221 -16.73 -3.52 13.51
C GLU A 221 -16.01 -3.75 12.17
N THR A 222 -15.53 -2.69 11.52
CA THR A 222 -14.70 -2.83 10.31
C THR A 222 -13.43 -3.63 10.65
N TRP A 223 -12.80 -3.31 11.78
CA TRP A 223 -11.58 -4.00 12.23
C TRP A 223 -11.86 -5.44 12.64
N ASP A 224 -12.93 -5.71 13.38
CA ASP A 224 -13.35 -7.08 13.72
C ASP A 224 -13.52 -7.95 12.46
N VAL A 225 -14.05 -7.37 11.37
CA VAL A 225 -14.21 -8.08 10.09
C VAL A 225 -12.89 -8.22 9.34
N VAL A 226 -12.05 -7.19 9.33
CA VAL A 226 -10.72 -7.25 8.68
C VAL A 226 -9.78 -8.23 9.40
N GLU A 227 -9.95 -8.40 10.71
CA GLU A 227 -9.23 -9.36 11.55
C GLU A 227 -9.79 -10.79 11.49
N SER A 228 -10.98 -10.96 10.91
CA SER A 228 -11.62 -12.26 10.81
C SER A 228 -10.90 -13.21 9.82
N PRO A 229 -10.88 -14.52 10.09
CA PRO A 229 -10.13 -15.52 9.30
C PRO A 229 -10.72 -15.81 7.91
#